data_AF-A0A938IUS4-F1
#
_entry.id   AF-A0A938IUS4-F1
#
_cell.length_a   1.000
_cell.length_b   1.000
_cell.length_c   1.000
_cell.angle_alpha   90.00
_cell.angle_beta   90.00
_cell.angle_gamma   90.00
#
_symmetry.space_group_name_H-M   'P 1'
#
loop_
_entity.id
_entity.type
_entity.pdbx_description
1 polymer ?
#
loop_
_entity_poly.entity_id
_entity_poly.type
_entity_poly.pdbx_seq_one_letter_code
_entity_poly.pdbx_strand_id
1 'polypeptide(L)'
;MIRSTLLLLTTLIGVGLAGCGEGSKRAEEAPSPAMSGQQSPPPAKTVSWFIEHRDELQATLKACRDNPGALGKTPDCVNASGARDKITVQEMKDALK
;
A
#
# COMPACT_ATOMS: atom_id res chain seq x y z
N MET A 1 37.28 -30.26 -5.65
CA MET A 1 36.93 -31.40 -4.78
C MET A 1 35.43 -31.35 -4.51
N ILE A 2 34.76 -32.49 -4.33
CA ILE A 2 33.28 -32.60 -4.40
C ILE A 2 32.70 -32.84 -3.00
N ARG A 3 31.94 -31.87 -2.46
CA ARG A 3 31.00 -31.97 -1.34
C ARG A 3 29.92 -30.92 -1.59
N SER A 4 28.75 -31.21 -2.16
CA SER A 4 27.84 -32.37 -2.01
C SER A 4 27.15 -32.42 -0.65
N THR A 5 26.18 -31.52 -0.49
CA THR A 5 25.08 -31.60 0.48
C THR A 5 23.78 -31.27 -0.26
N LEU A 6 23.39 -32.22 -1.12
CA LEU A 6 22.01 -32.35 -1.60
C LEU A 6 21.12 -32.77 -0.41
N LEU A 7 19.79 -32.64 -0.56
CA LEU A 7 18.72 -32.96 0.40
C LEU A 7 18.45 -31.85 1.44
N LEU A 8 17.20 -31.48 1.78
CA LEU A 8 15.89 -31.96 1.31
C LEU A 8 15.02 -30.82 0.78
N LEU A 9 14.18 -31.12 -0.23
CA LEU A 9 12.89 -30.43 -0.38
C LEU A 9 11.90 -31.06 0.61
N THR A 10 11.44 -30.31 1.59
CA THR A 10 10.30 -30.71 2.45
C THR A 10 9.03 -30.02 1.96
N THR A 11 8.36 -30.62 0.98
CA THR A 11 7.07 -30.15 0.48
C THR A 11 5.96 -30.44 1.51
N LEU A 12 5.35 -29.39 2.08
CA LEU A 12 4.10 -29.50 2.81
C LEU A 12 3.02 -28.66 2.12
N ILE A 13 2.21 -29.33 1.31
CA ILE A 13 1.06 -28.73 0.62
C ILE A 13 -0.12 -28.70 1.61
N GLY A 14 -0.35 -27.56 2.25
CA GLY A 14 -1.49 -27.35 3.13
C GLY A 14 -2.78 -27.06 2.37
N VAL A 15 -3.48 -28.10 1.91
CA VAL A 15 -4.85 -27.94 1.35
C VAL A 15 -5.85 -27.75 2.48
N GLY A 16 -6.14 -26.50 2.82
CA GLY A 16 -7.20 -26.13 3.76
C GLY A 16 -8.53 -25.85 3.04
N LEU A 17 -9.41 -26.86 2.95
CA LEU A 17 -10.78 -26.72 2.44
C LEU A 17 -11.82 -27.06 3.52
N ALA A 18 -12.25 -26.07 4.28
CA ALA A 18 -13.44 -26.12 5.14
C ALA A 18 -13.90 -24.70 5.49
N GLY A 19 -15.21 -24.43 5.52
CA GLY A 19 -15.73 -23.14 6.00
C GLY A 19 -16.90 -22.51 5.24
N CYS A 20 -17.87 -23.28 4.73
CA CYS A 20 -19.15 -22.69 4.31
C CYS A 20 -19.98 -22.41 5.57
N GLY A 21 -19.98 -21.15 6.03
CA GLY A 21 -20.63 -20.73 7.27
C GLY A 21 -22.14 -20.56 7.12
N GLU A 22 -22.92 -21.43 7.77
CA GLU A 22 -24.39 -21.42 7.73
C GLU A 22 -24.96 -20.26 8.57
N GLY A 23 -26.05 -19.64 8.10
CA GLY A 23 -26.58 -18.40 8.69
C GLY A 23 -27.49 -18.62 9.91
N SER A 24 -27.44 -17.71 10.88
CA SER A 24 -28.46 -17.65 11.95
C SER A 24 -28.66 -16.27 12.59
N LYS A 25 -29.94 -15.88 12.61
CA LYS A 25 -30.64 -14.90 13.47
C LYS A 25 -30.15 -13.45 13.59
N ARG A 26 -31.07 -12.53 13.26
CA ARG A 26 -31.25 -11.22 13.91
C ARG A 26 -31.82 -11.37 15.33
N ALA A 27 -31.44 -10.46 16.22
CA ALA A 27 -32.33 -9.72 17.14
C ALA A 27 -31.59 -8.49 17.69
N GLU A 28 -32.24 -7.33 17.75
CA GLU A 28 -31.68 -6.05 18.25
C GLU A 28 -32.13 -5.76 19.71
N GLU A 29 -31.49 -4.87 20.50
CA GLU A 29 -30.17 -4.21 20.35
C GLU A 29 -29.14 -4.79 21.36
N ALA A 30 -28.76 -4.26 22.54
CA ALA A 30 -28.93 -2.96 23.21
C ALA A 30 -27.84 -2.77 24.31
N PRO A 31 -27.44 -1.55 24.72
CA PRO A 31 -27.83 -0.23 24.20
C PRO A 31 -26.67 0.54 23.50
N SER A 32 -27.02 1.42 22.56
CA SER A 32 -26.14 2.48 22.05
C SER A 32 -26.08 3.73 22.96
N PRO A 33 -25.10 4.67 22.80
CA PRO A 33 -23.91 4.65 21.94
C PRO A 33 -22.58 4.94 22.69
N ALA A 34 -21.62 4.02 22.64
CA ALA A 34 -20.21 4.38 22.85
C ALA A 34 -19.68 5.04 21.57
N MET A 35 -19.70 6.37 21.51
CA MET A 35 -19.40 7.17 20.31
C MET A 35 -17.90 7.18 19.99
N SER A 36 -17.38 6.03 19.55
CA SER A 36 -15.99 5.85 19.15
C SER A 36 -15.66 6.79 17.99
N GLY A 37 -14.81 7.79 18.26
CA GLY A 37 -14.46 8.84 17.31
C GLY A 37 -13.84 8.25 16.05
N GLN A 38 -14.60 8.18 14.98
CA GLN A 38 -14.18 7.56 13.72
C GLN A 38 -13.23 8.50 12.98
N GLN A 39 -11.97 8.51 13.43
CA GLN A 39 -10.88 9.28 12.83
C GLN A 39 -10.55 8.70 11.45
N SER A 40 -11.28 9.17 10.44
CA SER A 40 -10.94 8.94 9.03
C SER A 40 -9.46 9.25 8.79
N PRO A 41 -8.74 8.46 7.98
CA PRO A 41 -7.37 8.77 7.62
C PRO A 41 -7.29 10.17 6.99
N PRO A 42 -6.16 10.89 7.18
CA PRO A 42 -6.01 12.22 6.60
C PRO A 42 -6.19 12.18 5.07
N PRO A 43 -6.78 13.23 4.47
CA PRO A 43 -7.01 13.26 3.03
C PRO A 43 -5.68 13.20 2.27
N ALA A 44 -5.61 12.26 1.34
CA ALA A 44 -4.43 12.01 0.52
C ALA A 44 -4.00 13.25 -0.27
N LYS A 45 -2.68 13.45 -0.39
CA LYS A 45 -2.09 14.58 -1.11
C LYS A 45 -2.25 14.39 -2.61
N THR A 46 -2.52 15.48 -3.33
CA THR A 46 -2.71 15.45 -4.78
C THR A 46 -1.37 15.43 -5.51
N VAL A 47 -1.39 15.01 -6.78
CA VAL A 47 -0.22 15.05 -7.66
C VAL A 47 0.39 16.46 -7.74
N SER A 48 -0.43 17.51 -7.85
CA SER A 48 0.03 18.89 -7.90
C SER A 48 0.74 19.31 -6.61
N TRP A 49 0.18 18.95 -5.46
CA TRP A 49 0.76 19.28 -4.15
C TRP A 49 2.19 18.72 -4.04
N PHE A 50 2.43 17.47 -4.45
CA PHE A 50 3.76 16.86 -4.49
C PHE A 50 4.72 17.47 -5.53
N ILE A 51 4.22 18.13 -6.58
CA ILE A 51 5.08 18.86 -7.54
C ILE A 51 5.61 20.15 -6.92
N GLU A 52 4.81 20.80 -6.07
CA GLU A 52 5.16 21.99 -5.30
C GLU A 52 5.99 21.64 -4.03
N HIS A 53 5.66 20.54 -3.36
CA HIS A 53 6.23 20.10 -2.09
C HIS A 53 7.24 18.96 -2.32
N ARG A 54 8.44 19.33 -2.80
CA ARG A 54 9.44 18.38 -3.31
C ARG A 54 10.09 17.52 -2.23
N ASP A 55 10.26 18.03 -1.01
CA ASP A 55 10.87 17.28 0.09
C ASP A 55 9.91 16.19 0.60
N GLU A 56 8.63 16.52 0.77
CA GLU A 56 7.59 15.55 1.12
C GLU A 56 7.36 14.51 -0.01
N LEU A 57 7.53 14.89 -1.27
CA LEU A 57 7.56 13.95 -2.40
C LEU A 57 8.69 12.92 -2.23
N GLN A 58 9.92 13.36 -1.94
CA GLN A 58 11.06 12.43 -1.72
C GLN A 58 10.84 11.56 -0.48
N ALA A 59 10.37 12.13 0.62
CA ALA A 59 10.05 11.40 1.85
C ALA A 59 8.96 10.34 1.63
N THR A 60 7.92 10.69 0.88
CA THR A 60 6.81 9.79 0.52
C THR A 60 7.30 8.66 -0.37
N LEU A 61 7.99 8.97 -1.48
CA LEU A 61 8.53 7.96 -2.39
C LEU A 61 9.49 6.99 -1.69
N LYS A 62 10.32 7.48 -0.76
CA LYS A 62 11.15 6.63 0.09
C LYS A 62 10.28 5.67 0.91
N ALA A 63 9.28 6.16 1.63
CA ALA A 63 8.38 5.31 2.42
C ALA A 63 7.63 4.27 1.56
N CYS A 64 7.16 4.66 0.37
CA CYS A 64 6.53 3.77 -0.61
C CYS A 64 7.46 2.64 -1.06
N ARG A 65 8.72 2.96 -1.38
CA ARG A 65 9.74 1.99 -1.81
C ARG A 65 10.19 1.08 -0.66
N ASP A 66 10.25 1.60 0.55
CA ASP A 66 10.67 0.84 1.73
C ASP A 66 9.55 -0.12 2.23
N ASN A 67 8.28 0.14 1.90
CA ASN A 67 7.12 -0.70 2.26
C ASN A 67 6.15 -0.94 1.08
N PRO A 68 6.58 -1.54 -0.04
CA PRO A 68 5.83 -1.51 -1.31
C PRO A 68 4.53 -2.33 -1.25
N GLY A 69 4.48 -3.40 -0.46
CA GLY A 69 3.26 -4.22 -0.29
C GLY A 69 2.15 -3.52 0.50
N ALA A 70 2.51 -2.72 1.51
CA ALA A 70 1.55 -2.03 2.37
C ALA A 70 1.20 -0.63 1.86
N LEU A 71 2.21 0.14 1.40
CA LEU A 71 2.03 1.54 1.00
C LEU A 71 1.91 1.72 -0.51
N GLY A 72 2.48 0.85 -1.35
CA GLY A 72 2.57 1.07 -2.80
C GLY A 72 1.24 1.19 -3.56
N LYS A 73 0.12 0.80 -2.95
CA LYS A 73 -1.25 0.97 -3.50
C LYS A 73 -2.04 2.12 -2.84
N THR A 74 -1.46 2.82 -1.87
CA THR A 74 -2.10 3.97 -1.22
C THR A 74 -2.20 5.16 -2.19
N PRO A 75 -3.23 6.02 -2.06
CA PRO A 75 -3.40 7.19 -2.92
C PRO A 75 -2.20 8.14 -2.87
N ASP A 76 -1.56 8.33 -1.70
CA ASP A 76 -0.35 9.15 -1.57
C ASP A 76 0.82 8.58 -2.38
N CYS A 77 1.08 7.27 -2.33
CA CYS A 77 2.14 6.65 -3.14
C CYS A 77 1.86 6.69 -4.65
N VAL A 78 0.60 6.54 -5.06
CA VAL A 78 0.19 6.68 -6.46
C VAL A 78 0.37 8.13 -6.93
N ASN A 79 -0.06 9.10 -6.13
CA ASN A 79 0.04 10.53 -6.47
C ASN A 79 1.49 11.05 -6.44
N ALA A 80 2.31 10.58 -5.50
CA ALA A 80 3.74 10.86 -5.45
C ALA A 80 4.48 10.28 -6.67
N SER A 81 4.15 9.06 -7.09
CA SER A 81 4.73 8.45 -8.30
C SER A 81 4.38 9.28 -9.55
N GLY A 82 3.07 9.57 -9.74
CA GLY A 82 2.60 10.40 -10.85
C GLY A 82 3.12 11.84 -10.84
N ALA A 83 3.50 12.37 -9.67
CA ALA A 83 4.22 13.64 -9.56
C ALA A 83 5.66 13.50 -10.09
N ARG A 84 6.43 12.50 -9.65
CA ARG A 84 7.81 12.29 -10.15
C ARG A 84 7.84 12.01 -11.65
N ASP A 85 6.87 11.29 -12.20
CA ASP A 85 6.77 11.06 -13.65
C ASP A 85 6.58 12.38 -14.42
N LYS A 86 5.61 13.20 -14.00
CA LYS A 86 5.37 14.54 -14.60
C LYS A 86 6.59 15.44 -14.50
N ILE A 87 7.25 15.44 -13.35
CA ILE A 87 8.47 16.19 -13.10
C ILE A 87 9.57 15.74 -14.08
N THR A 88 9.81 14.44 -14.21
CA THR A 88 10.87 13.90 -15.09
C THR A 88 10.60 14.21 -16.56
N VAL A 89 9.35 14.11 -17.01
CA VAL A 89 8.93 14.48 -18.37
C VAL A 89 9.08 15.98 -18.62
N GLN A 90 8.79 16.82 -17.62
CA GLN A 90 8.96 18.28 -17.73
C GLN A 90 10.45 18.67 -17.76
N GLU A 91 11.26 18.10 -16.86
CA GLU A 91 12.73 18.26 -16.84
C GLU A 91 13.35 17.87 -18.20
N MET A 92 12.92 16.77 -18.81
CA MET A 92 13.34 16.36 -20.17
C MET A 92 12.83 17.29 -21.28
N LYS A 93 11.60 17.82 -21.16
CA LYS A 93 11.00 18.75 -22.12
C LYS A 93 11.65 20.14 -22.10
N ASP A 94 12.14 20.57 -20.94
CA ASP A 94 12.86 21.84 -20.81
C ASP A 94 14.31 21.73 -21.28
N ALA A 95 14.94 20.54 -21.14
CA ALA A 95 16.27 20.25 -21.69
C ALA A 95 16.32 20.05 -23.23
N LEU A 96 15.18 20.14 -23.92
CA LEU A 96 15.03 19.97 -25.38
C LEU A 96 14.71 21.29 -26.12
N LYS A 97 14.88 22.44 -25.45
CA LYS A 97 14.59 23.78 -25.98
C LYS A 97 15.86 24.60 -26.20
#